data_AF-A0A1G4KLA7-F1
#
_entry.id   AF-A0A1G4KLA7-F1
#
_cell.length_a   1.000
_cell.length_b   1.000
_cell.length_c   1.000
_cell.angle_alpha   90.00
_cell.angle_beta   90.00
_cell.angle_gamma   90.00
#
_symmetry.space_group_name_H-M   'P 1'
#
loop_
_entity.id
_entity.type
_entity.pdbx_description
1 polymer ?
#
loop_
_entity_poly.entity_id
_entity_poly.type
_entity_poly.pdbx_seq_one_letter_code
_entity_poly.pdbx_strand_id
1 'polypeptide(L)' 'MRSRRPPHNTLDRPVVLHAGTREHASQEQVMQFLGRFIKEREEEADAEASGALAQLRRVERDFKGLPPAVLDTE' A
#
# COMPACT_ATOMS: atom_id res chain seq x y z
N MET A 1 13.99 21.37 -25.75
CA MET A 1 13.26 21.05 -24.50
C MET A 1 13.31 19.54 -24.32
N ARG A 2 14.03 19.02 -23.32
CA ARG A 2 14.14 17.56 -23.10
C ARG A 2 12.79 17.02 -22.61
N SER A 3 12.28 16.00 -23.30
CA SER A 3 11.09 15.24 -22.90
C SER A 3 11.27 14.71 -21.48
N ARG A 4 10.38 15.09 -20.55
CA ARG A 4 10.38 14.64 -19.14
C ARG A 4 9.69 13.28 -18.95
N ARG A 5 9.48 12.50 -20.02
CA ARG A 5 8.82 11.20 -19.91
C ARG A 5 9.83 10.16 -19.45
N PRO A 6 9.57 9.43 -18.35
CA PRO A 6 10.40 8.31 -17.93
C PRO A 6 10.53 7.28 -19.05
N PRO A 7 11.69 6.63 -19.21
CA PRO A 7 11.87 5.58 -20.21
C PRO A 7 10.96 4.40 -19.88
N HIS A 8 10.12 4.03 -20.83
CA HIS A 8 9.23 2.88 -20.71
C HIS A 8 10.05 1.58 -20.79
N ASN A 9 10.45 1.00 -19.66
CA ASN A 9 11.18 -0.28 -19.61
C ASN A 9 10.33 -1.42 -18.99
N THR A 10 10.82 -2.66 -19.08
CA THR A 10 10.16 -3.87 -18.56
C THR A 10 10.78 -4.39 -17.27
N LEU A 11 11.72 -3.65 -16.68
CA LEU A 11 12.42 -4.03 -15.44
C LEU A 11 11.60 -3.65 -14.20
N ASP A 12 10.83 -2.56 -14.27
CA ASP A 12 10.09 -1.99 -13.15
C ASP A 12 8.59 -2.37 -13.11
N ARG A 13 8.10 -3.08 -14.14
CA ARG A 13 6.69 -3.48 -14.23
C ARG A 13 6.46 -4.71 -15.09
N PRO A 14 5.43 -5.51 -14.78
CA PRO A 14 5.10 -6.69 -15.56
C PRO A 14 4.64 -6.30 -16.98
N VAL A 15 5.00 -7.13 -17.97
CA VAL A 15 4.58 -6.96 -19.38
C VAL A 15 3.08 -7.24 -19.53
N VAL A 16 2.58 -8.26 -18.82
CA VAL A 16 1.16 -8.67 -18.83
C VAL A 16 0.74 -9.07 -17.42
N LEU A 17 -0.48 -8.69 -17.03
CA LEU A 17 -1.18 -9.15 -15.83
C LEU A 17 -2.53 -9.74 -16.24
N HIS A 18 -2.76 -11.02 -15.97
CA HIS A 18 -4.05 -11.68 -16.22
C HIS A 18 -4.89 -11.67 -14.95
N ALA A 19 -6.04 -11.00 -14.98
CA ALA A 19 -6.97 -10.97 -13.86
C ALA A 19 -7.88 -12.22 -13.86
N GLY A 20 -8.01 -12.85 -12.70
CA GLY A 20 -9.00 -13.90 -12.44
C GLY A 20 -10.36 -13.33 -12.00
N THR A 21 -11.24 -14.21 -11.52
CA THR A 21 -12.49 -13.81 -10.87
C THR A 21 -12.22 -13.08 -9.57
N ARG A 22 -13.02 -12.04 -9.28
CA ARG A 22 -12.86 -11.20 -8.09
C ARG A 22 -13.87 -11.60 -7.03
N GLU A 23 -13.45 -11.57 -5.78
CA GLU A 23 -14.29 -11.89 -4.62
C GLU A 23 -14.15 -10.78 -3.57
N HIS A 24 -15.26 -10.49 -2.88
CA HIS A 24 -15.27 -9.52 -1.80
C HIS A 24 -14.73 -10.15 -0.52
N ALA A 25 -13.77 -9.47 0.12
CA ALA A 25 -13.27 -9.85 1.44
C ALA A 25 -14.15 -9.25 2.54
N SER A 26 -14.30 -9.98 3.64
CA SER A 26 -14.92 -9.45 4.86
C SER A 26 -14.01 -8.42 5.53
N GLN A 27 -14.59 -7.61 6.41
CA GLN A 27 -13.82 -6.64 7.20
C GLN A 27 -12.70 -7.31 8.02
N GLU A 28 -12.97 -8.46 8.63
CA GLU A 28 -11.98 -9.22 9.41
C GLU A 28 -10.81 -9.69 8.54
N GLN A 29 -11.10 -10.18 7.33
CA GLN A 29 -10.06 -10.61 6.39
C GLN A 29 -9.17 -9.45 5.94
N VAL A 30 -9.76 -8.28 5.66
CA VAL A 30 -9.01 -7.07 5.32
C VAL A 30 -8.12 -6.64 6.48
N MET A 31 -8.64 -6.65 7.70
CA MET A 31 -7.90 -6.31 8.91
C MET A 31 -6.71 -7.24 9.17
N GLN A 32 -6.91 -8.55 9.03
CA GLN A 32 -5.85 -9.54 9.15
C GLN A 32 -4.77 -9.35 8.08
N PHE A 33 -5.20 -9.08 6.83
CA PHE A 33 -4.28 -8.84 5.72
C PHE A 33 -3.43 -7.58 5.95
N LEU A 34 -4.06 -6.45 6.28
CA LEU A 34 -3.35 -5.17 6.48
C LEU A 34 -2.32 -5.28 7.61
N GLY A 35 -2.70 -5.88 8.76
CA GLY A 35 -1.80 -6.03 9.89
C GLY A 35 -0.56 -6.86 9.55
N ARG A 36 -0.73 -7.98 8.83
CA ARG A 36 0.39 -8.83 8.37
C ARG A 36 1.24 -8.12 7.33
N PHE A 37 0.63 -7.59 6.27
CA PHE A 37 1.33 -7.01 5.13
C PHE A 37 2.18 -5.81 5.56
N ILE A 38 1.62 -4.91 6.38
CA ILE A 38 2.37 -3.73 6.81
C ILE A 38 3.58 -4.14 7.67
N LYS A 39 3.40 -5.10 8.59
CA LYS A 39 4.49 -5.62 9.43
C LYS A 39 5.61 -6.22 8.59
N GLU A 40 5.28 -7.10 7.64
CA GLU A 40 6.27 -7.74 6.76
C GLU A 40 7.09 -6.71 5.96
N ARG A 41 6.43 -5.67 5.41
CA ARG A 41 7.10 -4.64 4.62
C ARG A 41 7.91 -3.64 5.46
N GLU A 42 7.47 -3.35 6.68
CA GLU A 42 8.25 -2.54 7.62
C GLU A 42 9.54 -3.27 8.03
N GLU A 43 9.49 -4.60 8.22
CA GLU A 43 10.66 -5.43 8.55
C GLU A 43 11.64 -5.56 7.37
N GLU A 44 11.15 -5.60 6.13
CA GLU A 44 11.97 -5.61 4.91
C GLU A 44 12.70 -4.28 4.63
N ALA A 45 12.44 -3.22 5.42
CA ALA A 45 13.04 -1.89 5.29
C ALA A 45 12.93 -1.28 3.87
N ASP A 46 11.81 -1.53 3.20
CA ASP A 46 11.53 -0.96 1.87
C ASP A 46 11.29 0.56 1.98
N ALA A 47 12.36 1.33 1.80
CA ALA A 47 12.35 2.78 1.90
C ALA A 47 11.42 3.44 0.88
N GLU A 48 11.24 2.84 -0.30
CA GLU A 48 10.33 3.34 -1.34
C GLU A 48 8.86 3.13 -0.96
N ALA A 49 8.56 2.09 -0.19
CA ALA A 49 7.20 1.78 0.28
C ALA A 49 6.78 2.60 1.53
N SER A 50 7.71 3.24 2.24
CA SER A 50 7.44 3.94 3.51
C SER A 50 6.22 4.88 3.48
N GLY A 51 6.08 5.70 2.44
CA GLY A 51 4.94 6.59 2.24
C GLY A 51 3.62 5.84 2.02
N ALA A 52 3.65 4.73 1.28
CA ALA A 52 2.48 3.88 1.06
C ALA A 52 2.08 3.11 2.33
N LEU A 53 3.04 2.64 3.13
CA LEU A 53 2.78 1.97 4.41
C LEU A 53 2.10 2.92 5.40
N ALA A 54 2.53 4.19 5.46
CA ALA A 54 1.86 5.21 6.26
C ALA A 54 0.39 5.44 5.85
N GLN A 55 0.08 5.36 4.55
CA GLN A 55 -1.30 5.42 4.05
C GLN A 55 -2.09 4.17 4.46
N LEU A 56 -1.50 2.98 4.34
CA LEU A 56 -2.15 1.73 4.74
C LEU A 56 -2.43 1.68 6.26
N ARG A 57 -1.55 2.24 7.10
CA ARG A 57 -1.81 2.38 8.55
C ARG A 57 -3.03 3.25 8.85
N ARG A 58 -3.30 4.29 8.05
CA ARG A 58 -4.53 5.10 8.18
C ARG A 58 -5.76 4.29 7.82
N VAL A 59 -5.70 3.56 6.70
CA VAL A 59 -6.79 2.67 6.28
C VAL A 59 -7.07 1.60 7.33
N GLU A 60 -6.04 0.93 7.85
CA GLU A 60 -6.16 -0.07 8.92
C GLU A 60 -6.87 0.52 10.16
N ARG A 61 -6.55 1.77 10.51
CA ARG A 61 -7.19 2.47 11.62
C ARG A 61 -8.66 2.82 11.34
N ASP A 62 -8.98 3.25 10.12
CA ASP A 62 -10.36 3.57 9.73
C ASP A 62 -11.25 2.32 9.81
N PHE A 63 -10.73 1.14 9.43
CA PHE A 63 -11.43 -0.14 9.62
C PHE A 63 -11.62 -0.54 11.09
N LYS A 64 -10.84 0.04 12.02
CA LYS A 64 -11.03 -0.11 13.48
C LYS A 64 -12.03 0.91 14.05
N GLY A 65 -12.56 1.83 13.22
CA GLY A 65 -13.48 2.88 13.65
C GLY A 65 -12.81 4.02 14.44
N LEU A 66 -11.48 4.13 14.36
CA LEU A 66 -10.71 5.14 15.07
C LEU A 66 -10.56 6.40 14.20
N PRO A 67 -10.65 7.62 14.78
CA PRO A 67 -10.55 8.85 14.03
C PRO A 67 -9.16 9.01 13.39
N PRO A 68 -9.04 9.78 12.30
CA PRO A 68 -7.75 10.03 11.72
C PRO A 68 -6.88 10.81 12.70
N ALA A 69 -5.82 10.22 13.26
CA ALA A 69 -4.77 10.95 13.97
C ALA A 69 -4.28 12.03 13.02
N VAL A 70 -4.64 13.25 13.38
CA VAL A 70 -4.01 14.45 12.89
C VAL A 70 -2.52 14.23 13.16
N LEU A 71 -1.69 14.39 12.12
CA LEU A 71 -0.27 14.49 12.35
C LEU A 71 -0.10 15.69 13.28
N ASP A 72 0.18 15.44 14.57
CA ASP A 72 0.67 16.49 15.46
C ASP A 72 2.04 16.87 14.93
N THR A 73 2.06 17.86 14.03
CA THR A 73 3.26 18.58 13.63
C THR A 73 3.63 19.52 14.76
N GLU A 74 4.50 19.07 15.65
CA GLU A 74 5.35 19.96 16.47
C GLU A 74 6.62 20.34 15.70
#